data_AF-A0A9P5YSW8-F1
#
_entry.id   AF-A0A9P5YSW8-F1
#
_cell.length_a   1.000
_cell.length_b   1.000
_cell.length_c   1.000
_cell.angle_alpha   90.00
_cell.angle_beta   90.00
_cell.angle_gamma   90.00
#
_symmetry.space_group_name_H-M   'P 1'
#
loop_
_entity.id
_entity.type
_entity.pdbx_description
1 polymer ?
#
loop_
_entity_poly.entity_id
_entity_poly.type
_entity_poly.pdbx_seq_one_letter_code
_entity_poly.pdbx_strand_id
1 'polypeptide(L)'
;MERVHYQQEQMLDELKDLVERGLFTEQETRMIMKKRTAFETALVRRVAKKADYLRYAAYEMGLEQLRRKRVARMKIPSGPATLSDYALVRRQFHIFERAVTKFKSDVGIWVQYIQVAKREGARALVGRITARALQMHPNKPALFILAAGHELEHHSPSAARMLLQRGLRLNGESMELWREYLKMELGFIESLRRRWDVL
;
A
#
# COMPACT_ATOMS: atom_id res chain seq x y z
N MET A 1 11.42 -19.89 15.75
CA MET A 1 11.15 -19.22 17.04
C MET A 1 11.88 -17.88 17.10
N GLU A 2 13.20 -17.83 16.85
CA GLU A 2 13.99 -16.57 16.87
C GLU A 2 13.43 -15.42 16.01
N ARG A 3 12.99 -15.70 14.77
CA ARG A 3 12.37 -14.66 13.91
C ARG A 3 11.10 -14.03 14.48
N VAL A 4 10.34 -14.78 15.28
CA VAL A 4 9.11 -14.26 15.91
C VAL A 4 9.49 -13.41 17.11
N HIS A 5 10.47 -13.83 17.92
CA HIS A 5 10.98 -13.04 19.04
C HIS A 5 11.60 -11.71 18.60
N TYR A 6 12.40 -11.71 17.54
CA TYR A 6 12.96 -10.49 16.98
C TYR A 6 11.87 -9.49 16.53
N GLN A 7 10.82 -9.98 15.87
CA GLN A 7 9.68 -9.15 15.47
C GLN A 7 8.89 -8.66 16.70
N GLN A 8 8.83 -9.44 17.78
CA GLN A 8 8.22 -9.04 19.05
C GLN A 8 8.98 -7.93 19.74
N GLU A 9 10.30 -7.97 19.76
CA GLU A 9 11.11 -6.91 20.35
C GLU A 9 10.90 -5.58 19.63
N GLN A 10 10.87 -5.59 18.30
CA GLN A 10 10.55 -4.40 17.50
C GLN A 10 9.12 -3.86 17.71
N MET A 11 8.20 -4.69 18.22
CA MET A 11 6.82 -4.28 18.52
C MET A 11 6.68 -3.56 19.87
N LEU A 12 7.65 -3.70 20.77
CA LEU A 12 7.50 -3.20 22.14
C LEU A 12 7.51 -1.68 22.20
N ASP A 13 8.41 -1.05 21.46
CA ASP A 13 8.59 0.41 21.51
C ASP A 13 7.38 1.14 20.90
N GLU A 14 6.82 0.62 19.80
CA GLU A 14 5.61 1.19 19.19
C GLU A 14 4.37 1.04 20.10
N LEU A 15 4.26 -0.06 20.85
CA LEU A 15 3.13 -0.29 21.76
C LEU A 15 3.24 0.53 23.04
N LYS A 16 4.46 0.76 23.55
CA LYS A 16 4.70 1.65 24.70
C LYS A 16 4.32 3.10 24.37
N ASP A 17 4.76 3.61 23.22
CA ASP A 17 4.40 4.97 22.77
C ASP A 17 2.87 5.14 22.63
N LEU A 18 2.15 4.11 22.16
CA LEU A 18 0.68 4.13 22.09
C LEU A 18 -0.01 4.22 23.46
N VAL A 19 0.58 3.64 24.51
CA VAL A 19 0.06 3.71 25.89
C VAL A 19 0.41 5.05 26.51
N GLU A 20 1.64 5.54 26.34
CA GLU A 20 2.08 6.84 26.86
C GLU A 20 1.23 7.99 26.31
N ARG A 21 0.81 7.90 25.05
CA ARG A 21 -0.10 8.86 24.42
C ARG A 21 -1.57 8.71 24.84
N GLY A 22 -1.90 7.73 25.68
CA GLY A 22 -3.26 7.42 26.10
C GLY A 22 -4.18 6.93 24.99
N LEU A 23 -3.63 6.57 23.83
CA LEU A 23 -4.41 6.11 22.67
C LEU A 23 -4.93 4.69 22.87
N PHE A 24 -4.20 3.86 23.62
CA PHE A 24 -4.57 2.50 23.96
C PHE A 24 -4.28 2.23 25.44
N THR A 25 -5.07 1.34 26.05
CA THR A 25 -4.79 0.87 27.41
C THR A 25 -3.74 -0.24 27.39
N GLU A 26 -3.07 -0.50 28.51
CA GLU A 26 -2.15 -1.64 28.62
C GLU A 26 -2.83 -2.99 28.33
N GLN A 27 -4.10 -3.14 28.71
CA GLN A 27 -4.86 -4.36 28.44
C GLN A 27 -5.07 -4.54 26.93
N GLU A 28 -5.39 -3.46 26.21
CA GLU A 28 -5.54 -3.48 24.76
C GLU A 28 -4.21 -3.78 24.06
N THR A 29 -3.10 -3.18 24.49
CA THR A 29 -1.78 -3.44 23.88
C THR A 29 -1.30 -4.86 24.13
N ARG A 30 -1.58 -5.45 25.31
CA ARG A 30 -1.35 -6.88 25.56
C ARG A 30 -2.18 -7.77 24.62
N MET A 31 -3.45 -7.43 24.36
CA MET A 31 -4.28 -8.16 23.40
C MET A 31 -3.75 -8.03 21.96
N ILE A 32 -3.30 -6.83 21.57
CA ILE A 32 -2.67 -6.58 20.25
C ILE A 32 -1.42 -7.44 20.11
N MET A 33 -0.54 -7.44 21.11
CA MET A 33 0.68 -8.25 21.12
C MET A 33 0.39 -9.75 20.99
N LYS A 34 -0.62 -10.26 21.72
CA LYS A 34 -1.06 -11.65 21.61
C LYS A 34 -1.57 -11.98 20.20
N LYS A 35 -2.40 -11.12 19.60
CA LYS A 35 -2.89 -11.31 18.24
C LYS A 35 -1.78 -11.27 17.19
N ARG A 36 -0.87 -10.31 17.28
CA ARG A 36 0.29 -10.21 16.38
C ARG A 36 1.20 -11.42 16.47
N THR A 37 1.44 -11.92 17.69
CA THR A 37 2.22 -13.15 17.90
C THR A 37 1.57 -14.37 17.23
N ALA A 38 0.24 -14.47 17.32
CA ALA A 38 -0.49 -15.54 16.63
C ALA A 38 -0.37 -15.43 15.11
N PHE A 39 -0.45 -14.22 14.55
CA PHE A 39 -0.22 -13.98 13.13
C PHE A 39 1.22 -14.30 12.71
N GLU A 40 2.23 -13.83 13.42
CA GLU A 40 3.63 -14.11 13.09
C GLU A 40 3.95 -15.61 13.16
N THR A 41 3.41 -16.31 14.16
CA THR A 41 3.49 -17.77 14.24
C THR A 41 2.83 -18.44 13.03
N ALA A 42 1.69 -17.92 12.56
CA ALA A 42 1.03 -18.44 11.37
C ALA A 42 1.85 -18.18 10.08
N LEU A 43 2.55 -17.05 9.98
CA LEU A 43 3.38 -16.72 8.82
C LEU A 43 4.68 -17.52 8.72
N VAL A 44 5.21 -18.03 9.84
CA VAL A 44 6.47 -18.81 9.88
C VAL A 44 6.25 -20.30 9.64
N ARG A 45 5.01 -20.75 9.42
CA ARG A 45 4.69 -22.15 9.09
C ARG A 45 5.43 -22.61 7.82
N ARG A 46 5.72 -23.93 7.75
CA ARG A 46 6.41 -24.57 6.62
C ARG A 46 5.71 -24.29 5.28
N VAL A 47 4.39 -24.39 5.26
CA VAL A 47 3.56 -24.03 4.10
C VAL A 47 2.90 -22.69 4.39
N ALA A 48 3.36 -21.65 3.69
CA ALA A 48 2.78 -20.33 3.80
C ALA A 48 1.43 -20.28 3.08
N LYS A 49 0.43 -19.68 3.71
CA LYS A 49 -0.90 -19.45 3.12
C LYS A 49 -1.11 -17.97 2.85
N LYS A 50 -1.50 -17.62 1.62
CA LYS A 50 -1.84 -16.23 1.22
C LYS A 50 -2.85 -15.59 2.18
N ALA A 51 -3.88 -16.35 2.58
CA ALA A 51 -4.93 -15.87 3.47
C ALA A 51 -4.39 -15.37 4.82
N ASP A 52 -3.32 -15.96 5.35
CA ASP A 52 -2.74 -15.56 6.63
C ASP A 52 -2.10 -14.17 6.54
N TYR A 53 -1.40 -13.86 5.43
CA TYR A 53 -0.85 -12.53 5.17
C TYR A 53 -1.95 -11.48 5.01
N LEU A 54 -2.99 -11.79 4.22
CA LEU A 54 -4.09 -10.86 3.97
C LEU A 54 -4.90 -10.58 5.24
N ARG A 55 -5.17 -11.60 6.05
CA ARG A 55 -5.84 -11.44 7.36
C ARG A 55 -4.99 -10.59 8.30
N TYR A 56 -3.67 -10.79 8.30
CA TYR A 56 -2.81 -10.00 9.14
C TYR A 56 -2.75 -8.53 8.69
N ALA A 57 -2.58 -8.27 7.40
CA ALA A 57 -2.62 -6.91 6.84
C ALA A 57 -3.96 -6.21 7.13
N ALA A 58 -5.08 -6.91 6.94
CA ALA A 58 -6.41 -6.36 7.25
C ALA A 58 -6.58 -6.02 8.74
N TYR A 59 -6.02 -6.82 9.64
CA TYR A 59 -6.01 -6.54 11.07
C TYR A 59 -5.21 -5.26 11.39
N GLU A 60 -4.01 -5.10 10.83
CA GLU A 60 -3.19 -3.90 11.05
C GLU A 60 -3.81 -2.64 10.42
N MET A 61 -4.48 -2.77 9.27
CA MET A 61 -5.26 -1.69 8.67
C MET A 61 -6.42 -1.26 9.57
N GLY A 62 -7.11 -2.22 10.19
CA GLY A 62 -8.17 -1.94 11.16
C GLY A 62 -7.65 -1.23 12.42
N LEU A 63 -6.46 -1.63 12.89
CA LEU A 63 -5.82 -0.99 14.05
C LEU A 63 -5.43 0.47 13.76
N GLU A 64 -4.88 0.75 12.57
CA GLU A 64 -4.55 2.12 12.15
C GLU A 64 -5.81 2.99 12.01
N GLN A 65 -6.89 2.46 11.46
CA GLN A 65 -8.17 3.19 11.41
C GLN A 65 -8.71 3.51 12.80
N LEU A 66 -8.61 2.57 13.74
CA LEU A 66 -9.00 2.79 15.13
C LEU A 66 -8.14 3.87 15.78
N ARG A 67 -6.81 3.83 15.57
CA ARG A 67 -5.87 4.86 16.04
C ARG A 67 -6.27 6.24 15.53
N ARG A 68 -6.48 6.40 14.21
CA ARG A 68 -6.91 7.66 13.59
C ARG A 68 -8.20 8.21 14.19
N LYS A 69 -9.21 7.35 14.41
CA LYS A 69 -10.47 7.74 15.05
C LYS A 69 -10.27 8.22 16.50
N ARG A 70 -9.40 7.54 17.27
CA ARG A 70 -9.09 7.93 18.66
C ARG A 70 -8.35 9.25 18.72
N VAL A 71 -7.34 9.44 17.87
CA VAL A 71 -6.61 10.72 17.74
C VAL A 71 -7.58 11.86 17.41
N ALA A 72 -8.46 11.68 16.42
CA ALA A 72 -9.46 12.68 16.03
C ALA A 72 -10.44 13.01 17.17
N ARG A 73 -10.88 12.00 17.93
CA ARG A 73 -11.81 12.17 19.07
C ARG A 73 -11.16 12.89 20.25
N MET A 74 -9.92 12.56 20.57
CA MET A 74 -9.22 13.12 21.74
C MET A 74 -8.64 14.52 21.48
N LYS A 75 -8.73 15.04 20.24
CA LYS A 75 -8.19 16.35 19.84
C LYS A 75 -6.75 16.56 20.32
N ILE A 76 -5.95 15.50 20.32
CA ILE A 76 -4.55 15.56 20.75
C ILE A 76 -3.86 16.61 19.90
N PRO A 77 -3.17 17.60 20.50
CA PRO A 77 -2.43 18.61 19.75
C PRO A 77 -1.51 17.94 18.75
N SER A 78 -1.44 18.50 17.54
CA SER A 78 -0.52 18.00 16.52
C SER A 78 0.91 18.30 16.95
N GLY A 79 1.50 17.37 17.71
CA GLY A 79 2.91 17.38 18.09
C GLY A 79 3.82 16.89 16.97
N PRO A 80 5.15 16.85 17.20
CA PRO A 80 6.08 16.17 16.30
C PRO A 80 5.66 14.70 16.14
N ALA A 81 5.74 14.18 14.91
CA ALA A 81 5.34 12.80 14.62
C ALA A 81 6.14 11.81 15.47
N THR A 82 5.44 10.99 16.26
CA THR A 82 6.08 9.97 17.10
C THR A 82 6.18 8.64 16.37
N LEU A 83 6.89 7.68 16.97
CA LEU A 83 7.07 6.33 16.43
C LEU A 83 5.72 5.67 16.07
N SER A 84 4.72 5.80 16.95
CA SER A 84 3.40 5.22 16.74
C SER A 84 2.62 5.81 15.57
N ASP A 85 2.99 6.99 15.05
CA ASP A 85 2.29 7.62 13.93
C ASP A 85 2.53 6.90 12.61
N TYR A 86 3.69 6.28 12.44
CA TYR A 86 4.06 5.59 11.21
C TYR A 86 4.29 4.09 11.41
N ALA A 87 4.47 3.60 12.65
CA ALA A 87 4.76 2.20 12.92
C ALA A 87 3.70 1.23 12.35
N LEU A 88 2.41 1.52 12.56
CA LEU A 88 1.32 0.67 12.07
C LEU A 88 1.29 0.59 10.54
N VAL A 89 1.46 1.73 9.87
CA VAL A 89 1.51 1.81 8.40
C VAL A 89 2.75 1.08 7.85
N ARG A 90 3.93 1.29 8.46
CA ARG A 90 5.16 0.56 8.09
C ARG A 90 4.99 -0.95 8.23
N ARG A 91 4.31 -1.40 9.29
CA ARG A 91 4.02 -2.81 9.52
C ARG A 91 3.10 -3.38 8.44
N GLN A 92 2.06 -2.66 8.04
CA GLN A 92 1.22 -3.05 6.90
C GLN A 92 2.08 -3.26 5.64
N PHE A 93 2.95 -2.31 5.31
CA PHE A 93 3.85 -2.44 4.16
C PHE A 93 4.81 -3.62 4.30
N HIS A 94 5.37 -3.85 5.48
CA HIS A 94 6.26 -4.98 5.73
C HIS A 94 5.55 -6.34 5.52
N ILE A 95 4.29 -6.46 5.95
CA ILE A 95 3.49 -7.67 5.74
C ILE A 95 3.25 -7.90 4.24
N PHE A 96 2.85 -6.86 3.50
CA PHE A 96 2.66 -6.96 2.06
C PHE A 96 3.96 -7.28 1.31
N GLU A 97 5.09 -6.69 1.74
CA GLU A 97 6.40 -6.95 1.14
C GLU A 97 6.82 -8.42 1.31
N ARG A 98 6.58 -9.00 2.49
CA ARG A 98 6.76 -10.44 2.72
C ARG A 98 5.78 -11.26 1.87
N ALA A 99 4.54 -10.81 1.71
CA ALA A 99 3.52 -11.51 0.93
C ALA A 99 3.90 -11.58 -0.55
N VAL A 100 4.28 -10.46 -1.18
CA VAL A 100 4.69 -10.43 -2.60
C VAL A 100 6.01 -11.16 -2.83
N THR A 101 6.91 -11.19 -1.84
CA THR A 101 8.14 -11.99 -1.93
C THR A 101 7.86 -13.49 -1.92
N LYS A 102 6.85 -13.94 -1.17
CA LYS A 102 6.48 -15.36 -1.09
C LYS A 102 5.56 -15.80 -2.23
N PHE A 103 4.61 -14.96 -2.62
CA PHE A 103 3.56 -15.24 -3.61
C PHE A 103 3.74 -14.33 -4.84
N LYS A 104 4.93 -14.37 -5.44
CA LYS A 104 5.33 -13.46 -6.52
C LYS A 104 4.40 -13.50 -7.73
N SER A 105 3.84 -14.66 -8.04
CA SER A 105 2.95 -14.89 -9.18
C SER A 105 1.55 -14.28 -9.00
N ASP A 106 1.16 -13.94 -7.77
CA ASP A 106 -0.20 -13.50 -7.47
C ASP A 106 -0.36 -11.99 -7.65
N VAL A 107 -0.83 -11.60 -8.84
CA VAL A 107 -1.10 -10.20 -9.22
C VAL A 107 -2.05 -9.51 -8.25
N GLY A 108 -2.98 -10.24 -7.64
CA GLY A 108 -3.95 -9.67 -6.69
C GLY A 108 -3.28 -9.09 -5.45
N ILE A 109 -2.21 -9.72 -4.95
CA ILE A 109 -1.45 -9.20 -3.80
C ILE A 109 -0.71 -7.92 -4.18
N TRP A 110 -0.14 -7.85 -5.38
CA TRP A 110 0.52 -6.65 -5.89
C TRP A 110 -0.45 -5.47 -5.99
N VAL A 111 -1.63 -5.70 -6.57
CA VAL A 111 -2.66 -4.66 -6.69
C VAL A 111 -3.11 -4.17 -5.31
N GLN A 112 -3.38 -5.07 -4.37
CA GLN A 112 -3.74 -4.68 -3.01
C GLN A 112 -2.63 -3.89 -2.32
N TYR A 113 -1.36 -4.31 -2.48
CA TYR A 113 -0.23 -3.61 -1.89
C TYR A 113 -0.10 -2.19 -2.45
N ILE A 114 -0.21 -2.02 -3.77
CA ILE A 114 -0.19 -0.71 -4.44
C ILE A 114 -1.34 0.16 -3.92
N GLN A 115 -2.56 -0.38 -3.83
CA GLN A 115 -3.72 0.37 -3.33
C GLN A 115 -3.56 0.84 -1.89
N VAL A 116 -3.01 0.01 -1.02
CA VAL A 116 -2.73 0.39 0.38
C VAL A 116 -1.65 1.47 0.42
N ALA A 117 -0.56 1.33 -0.34
CA ALA A 117 0.48 2.35 -0.41
C ALA A 117 -0.04 3.69 -0.97
N LYS A 118 -0.95 3.66 -1.96
CA LYS A 118 -1.65 4.86 -2.47
C LYS A 118 -2.51 5.53 -1.39
N ARG A 119 -3.31 4.75 -0.66
CA ARG A 119 -4.19 5.25 0.42
C ARG A 119 -3.39 5.95 1.52
N GLU A 120 -2.22 5.42 1.82
CA GLU A 120 -1.31 5.94 2.84
C GLU A 120 -0.40 7.08 2.33
N GLY A 121 -0.57 7.52 1.07
CA GLY A 121 0.19 8.64 0.50
C GLY A 121 1.67 8.32 0.20
N ALA A 122 2.06 7.05 0.22
CA ALA A 122 3.46 6.62 0.06
C ALA A 122 3.90 6.59 -1.42
N ARG A 123 3.91 7.76 -2.09
CA ARG A 123 4.16 7.89 -3.55
C ARG A 123 5.43 7.17 -4.04
N ALA A 124 6.57 7.43 -3.40
CA ALA A 124 7.84 6.79 -3.79
C ALA A 124 7.80 5.27 -3.66
N LEU A 125 7.05 4.75 -2.68
CA LEU A 125 6.85 3.33 -2.51
C LEU A 125 5.94 2.76 -3.60
N VAL A 126 4.85 3.46 -3.95
CA VAL A 126 3.95 3.07 -5.05
C VAL A 126 4.72 2.92 -6.36
N GLY A 127 5.54 3.90 -6.74
CA GLY A 127 6.36 3.83 -7.95
C GLY A 127 7.29 2.61 -7.98
N ARG A 128 7.99 2.33 -6.87
CA ARG A 128 8.89 1.16 -6.75
C ARG A 128 8.15 -0.18 -6.83
N ILE A 129 7.04 -0.32 -6.10
CA ILE A 129 6.25 -1.57 -6.11
C ILE A 129 5.67 -1.80 -7.51
N THR A 130 5.14 -0.75 -8.12
CA THR A 130 4.52 -0.82 -9.45
C THR A 130 5.53 -1.19 -10.52
N ALA A 131 6.73 -0.58 -10.52
CA ALA A 131 7.81 -0.94 -11.42
C ALA A 131 8.20 -2.42 -11.28
N ARG A 132 8.33 -2.91 -10.05
CA ARG A 132 8.63 -4.33 -9.78
C ARG A 132 7.50 -5.25 -10.23
N ALA A 133 6.24 -4.87 -9.98
CA ALA A 133 5.08 -5.62 -10.44
C ALA A 133 5.04 -5.74 -11.97
N LEU A 134 5.29 -4.64 -12.69
CA LEU A 134 5.32 -4.61 -14.15
C LEU A 134 6.47 -5.44 -14.74
N GLN A 135 7.63 -5.49 -14.08
CA GLN A 135 8.74 -6.35 -14.49
C GLN A 135 8.39 -7.84 -14.35
N MET A 136 7.69 -8.21 -13.28
CA MET A 136 7.30 -9.60 -13.03
C MET A 136 6.08 -10.04 -13.86
N HIS A 137 5.20 -9.11 -14.21
CA HIS A 137 3.90 -9.38 -14.83
C HIS A 137 3.64 -8.50 -16.06
N PRO A 138 4.47 -8.59 -17.12
CA PRO A 138 4.35 -7.72 -18.30
C PRO A 138 3.07 -7.99 -19.12
N ASN A 139 2.49 -9.18 -19.01
CA ASN A 139 1.31 -9.60 -19.76
C ASN A 139 -0.01 -9.27 -19.03
N LYS A 140 0.02 -8.35 -18.07
CA LYS A 140 -1.13 -7.99 -17.22
C LYS A 140 -1.51 -6.52 -17.45
N PRO A 141 -2.41 -6.24 -18.41
CA PRO A 141 -2.88 -4.89 -18.74
C PRO A 141 -3.28 -4.03 -17.55
N ALA A 142 -3.99 -4.63 -16.58
CA ALA A 142 -4.47 -3.95 -15.38
C ALA A 142 -3.36 -3.25 -14.56
N LEU A 143 -2.13 -3.79 -14.56
CA LEU A 143 -1.00 -3.16 -13.85
C LEU A 143 -0.53 -1.88 -14.54
N PHE A 144 -0.55 -1.84 -15.87
CA PHE A 144 -0.20 -0.64 -16.64
C PHE A 144 -1.24 0.46 -16.45
N ILE A 145 -2.53 0.08 -16.45
CA ILE A 145 -3.63 1.01 -16.17
C ILE A 145 -3.49 1.58 -14.75
N LEU A 146 -3.25 0.72 -13.75
CA LEU A 146 -3.05 1.15 -12.38
C LEU A 146 -1.84 2.11 -12.23
N ALA A 147 -0.73 1.79 -12.90
CA ALA A 147 0.47 2.60 -12.91
C ALA A 147 0.23 3.97 -13.55
N ALA A 148 -0.37 3.99 -14.74
CA ALA A 148 -0.67 5.23 -15.46
C ALA A 148 -1.66 6.10 -14.69
N GLY A 149 -2.71 5.51 -14.10
CA GLY A 149 -3.64 6.23 -13.24
C GLY A 149 -2.95 6.90 -12.05
N HIS A 150 -1.97 6.24 -11.43
CA HIS A 150 -1.17 6.85 -10.37
C HIS A 150 -0.34 8.05 -10.85
N GLU A 151 0.29 7.97 -12.02
CA GLU A 151 1.05 9.10 -12.58
C GLU A 151 0.13 10.29 -12.95
N LEU A 152 -1.09 10.02 -13.44
CA LEU A 152 -2.08 11.06 -13.74
C LEU A 152 -2.56 11.80 -12.49
N GLU A 153 -2.83 11.06 -11.40
CA GLU A 153 -3.18 11.65 -10.09
C GLU A 153 -2.10 12.63 -9.59
N HIS A 154 -0.85 12.47 -10.04
CA HIS A 154 0.29 13.31 -9.64
C HIS A 154 0.74 14.28 -10.75
N HIS A 155 -0.18 14.62 -11.66
CA HIS A 155 0.04 15.60 -12.73
C HIS A 155 1.23 15.27 -13.65
N SER A 156 1.44 13.98 -13.95
CA SER A 156 2.44 13.53 -14.93
C SER A 156 1.81 12.82 -16.14
N PRO A 157 1.11 13.55 -17.04
CA PRO A 157 0.54 12.95 -18.25
C PRO A 157 1.58 12.27 -19.14
N SER A 158 2.80 12.82 -19.21
CA SER A 158 3.89 12.25 -20.02
C SER A 158 4.34 10.88 -19.50
N ALA A 159 4.45 10.70 -18.18
CA ALA A 159 4.80 9.40 -17.61
C ALA A 159 3.67 8.38 -17.78
N ALA A 160 2.42 8.82 -17.57
CA ALA A 160 1.24 7.99 -17.81
C ALA A 160 1.17 7.51 -19.27
N ARG A 161 1.40 8.41 -20.23
CA ARG A 161 1.51 8.11 -21.67
C ARG A 161 2.57 7.06 -21.95
N MET A 162 3.77 7.24 -21.43
CA MET A 162 4.87 6.28 -21.63
C MET A 162 4.53 4.89 -21.09
N LEU A 163 3.89 4.81 -19.92
CA LEU A 163 3.44 3.55 -19.31
C LEU A 163 2.38 2.86 -20.17
N LEU A 164 1.36 3.58 -20.63
CA LEU A 164 0.29 3.02 -21.46
C LEU A 164 0.80 2.57 -22.83
N GLN A 165 1.64 3.38 -23.49
CA GLN A 165 2.27 2.99 -24.75
C GLN A 165 3.16 1.76 -24.60
N ARG A 166 3.93 1.66 -23.50
CA ARG A 166 4.68 0.44 -23.18
C ARG A 166 3.75 -0.75 -22.95
N GLY A 167 2.64 -0.56 -22.25
CA GLY A 167 1.62 -1.58 -22.04
C GLY A 167 1.03 -2.09 -23.34
N LEU A 168 0.70 -1.19 -24.27
CA LEU A 168 0.17 -1.50 -25.60
C LEU A 168 1.18 -2.24 -26.49
N ARG A 169 2.46 -1.89 -26.44
CA ARG A 169 3.51 -2.65 -27.16
C ARG A 169 3.59 -4.10 -26.71
N LEU A 170 3.31 -4.38 -25.44
CA LEU A 170 3.36 -5.73 -24.86
C LEU A 170 2.01 -6.46 -24.94
N ASN A 171 0.90 -5.71 -24.96
CA ASN A 171 -0.46 -6.21 -24.85
C ASN A 171 -1.37 -5.53 -25.89
N GLY A 172 -1.01 -5.62 -27.17
CA GLY A 172 -1.66 -4.86 -28.25
C GLY A 172 -3.14 -5.17 -28.49
N GLU A 173 -3.58 -6.37 -28.09
CA GLU A 173 -4.98 -6.82 -28.23
C GLU A 173 -5.86 -6.36 -27.06
N SER A 174 -5.28 -5.75 -26.02
CA SER A 174 -6.05 -5.33 -24.84
C SER A 174 -6.88 -4.08 -25.13
N MET A 175 -8.16 -4.28 -25.40
CA MET A 175 -9.15 -3.19 -25.56
C MET A 175 -9.23 -2.30 -24.32
N GLU A 176 -8.98 -2.85 -23.14
CA GLU A 176 -8.99 -2.10 -21.88
C GLU A 176 -7.83 -1.08 -21.83
N LEU A 177 -6.63 -1.47 -22.28
CA LEU A 177 -5.50 -0.54 -22.38
C LEU A 177 -5.73 0.54 -23.43
N TRP A 178 -6.26 0.18 -24.60
CA TRP A 178 -6.60 1.15 -25.64
C TRP A 178 -7.60 2.19 -25.14
N ARG A 179 -8.65 1.74 -24.43
CA ARG A 179 -9.65 2.63 -23.84
C ARG A 179 -9.03 3.62 -22.87
N GLU A 180 -8.21 3.14 -21.93
CA GLU A 180 -7.57 4.01 -20.93
C GLU A 180 -6.53 4.95 -21.55
N TYR A 181 -5.81 4.50 -22.59
CA TYR A 181 -4.92 5.36 -23.36
C TYR A 181 -5.66 6.48 -24.07
N LEU A 182 -6.72 6.17 -24.82
CA LEU A 182 -7.53 7.18 -25.50
C LEU A 182 -8.16 8.16 -24.51
N LYS A 183 -8.70 7.65 -23.39
CA LYS A 183 -9.26 8.49 -22.33
C LYS A 183 -8.22 9.46 -21.76
N MET A 184 -7.00 9.00 -21.54
CA MET A 184 -5.90 9.83 -21.06
C MET A 184 -5.52 10.92 -22.08
N GLU A 185 -5.36 10.58 -23.35
CA GLU A 185 -5.00 11.55 -24.40
C GLU A 185 -6.10 12.60 -24.62
N LEU A 186 -7.36 12.19 -24.67
CA LEU A 186 -8.49 13.11 -24.80
C LEU A 186 -8.56 14.06 -23.59
N GLY A 187 -8.35 13.55 -22.37
CA GLY A 187 -8.28 14.38 -21.17
C GLY A 187 -7.12 15.37 -21.21
N PHE A 188 -5.97 14.97 -21.74
CA PHE A 188 -4.82 15.85 -21.92
C PHE A 188 -5.10 16.97 -22.93
N ILE A 189 -5.65 16.64 -24.11
CA ILE A 189 -6.00 17.62 -25.15
C ILE A 189 -7.02 18.63 -24.63
N GLU A 190 -8.07 18.16 -23.95
CA GLU A 190 -9.08 19.04 -23.34
C GLU A 190 -8.46 19.98 -22.29
N SER A 191 -7.50 19.49 -21.50
CA SER A 191 -6.79 20.34 -20.53
C SER A 191 -5.94 21.43 -21.19
N LEU A 192 -5.38 21.16 -22.38
CA LEU A 192 -4.63 22.15 -23.15
C LEU A 192 -5.55 23.18 -23.79
N ARG A 193 -6.66 22.73 -24.40
CA ARG A 193 -7.67 23.62 -24.98
C ARG A 193 -8.18 24.64 -23.97
N ARG A 194 -8.56 24.20 -22.77
CA ARG A 194 -9.02 25.09 -21.69
C ARG A 194 -7.96 26.10 -21.24
N ARG A 195 -6.67 25.75 -21.33
CA ARG A 195 -5.60 26.71 -21.02
C ARG A 195 -5.46 27.75 -22.11
N TRP A 196 -5.63 27.38 -23.37
CA TRP A 196 -5.62 28.32 -24.49
C TRP A 196 -6.82 29.26 -24.48
N ASP A 197 -8.01 28.81 -24.08
CA ASP A 197 -9.20 29.66 -24.00
C ASP A 197 -9.11 30.76 -22.92
N VAL A 198 -8.14 30.68 -22.00
CA VAL A 198 -7.92 31.62 -20.88
C VAL A 198 -6.70 32.53 -21.11
N LEU A 199 -5.88 32.27 -22.14
CA LEU A 199 -4.69 33.04 -22.51
C LEU A 199 -4.98 33.99 -23.67
#